data_AF-A0AAU2LEQ9-F1
#
_entry.id   AF-A0AAU2LEQ9-F1
#
_cell.length_a   1.000
_cell.length_b   1.000
_cell.length_c   1.000
_cell.angle_alpha   90.00
_cell.angle_beta   90.00
_cell.angle_gamma   90.00
#
_symmetry.space_group_name_H-M   'P 1'
#
loop_
_entity.id
_entity.type
_entity.pdbx_description
1 polymer ?
#
loop_
_entity_poly.entity_id
_entity_poly.type
_entity_poly.pdbx_seq_one_letter_code
_entity_poly.pdbx_strand_id
1 'polypeptide(L)'
;MSDEITARAGSRFYSFDGRVLEIFGGSVTYSFHVCHMHFRVTGPDRKGRRSVEICHGQPEERGIRRIGHHSAAEWDGPTGLARLLETVQAAIDSVPEQ
;
A
#
# COMPACT_ATOMS: atom_id res chain seq x y z
N MET A 1 -9.93 12.40 14.49
CA MET A 1 -8.50 12.27 14.19
C MET A 1 -8.28 10.80 13.98
N SER A 2 -7.97 10.36 12.76
CA SER A 2 -7.51 8.99 12.57
C SER A 2 -6.05 8.98 12.99
N ASP A 3 -5.69 8.05 13.88
CA ASP A 3 -4.29 7.86 14.26
C ASP A 3 -3.52 7.44 13.00
N GLU A 4 -2.43 8.15 12.69
CA GLU A 4 -1.54 7.81 11.59
C GLU A 4 -0.95 6.42 11.82
N ILE A 5 -1.07 5.54 10.82
CA ILE A 5 -0.50 4.19 10.87
C ILE A 5 0.75 4.16 10.02
N THR A 6 1.84 3.68 10.59
CA THR A 6 3.11 3.56 9.90
C THR A 6 3.59 2.12 9.84
N ALA A 7 4.25 1.73 8.76
CA ALA A 7 4.86 0.41 8.61
C ALA A 7 6.20 0.48 7.87
N ARG A 8 7.01 -0.58 7.99
CA ARG A 8 8.29 -0.69 7.28
C ARG A 8 8.41 -1.99 6.50
N ALA A 9 8.97 -1.95 5.30
CA ALA A 9 9.28 -3.15 4.53
C ALA A 9 10.62 -2.96 3.81
N GLY A 10 11.64 -3.66 4.27
CA GLY A 10 13.02 -3.44 3.83
C GLY A 10 13.46 -2.00 4.04
N SER A 11 13.87 -1.34 2.95
CA SER A 11 14.28 0.07 2.95
C SER A 11 13.11 1.05 2.85
N ARG A 12 11.87 0.57 2.62
CA ARG A 12 10.70 1.43 2.44
C ARG A 12 9.97 1.64 3.75
N PHE A 13 9.46 2.85 3.92
CA PHE A 13 8.60 3.26 5.02
C PHE A 13 7.26 3.72 4.45
N TYR A 14 6.18 3.29 5.09
CA TYR A 14 4.81 3.53 4.67
C TYR A 14 4.13 4.34 5.78
N SER A 15 3.39 5.37 5.42
CA SER A 15 2.52 6.12 6.32
C SER A 15 1.12 6.22 5.72
N PHE A 16 0.10 6.10 6.57
CA PHE A 16 -1.29 6.22 6.17
C PHE A 16 -2.08 7.01 7.22
N ASP A 17 -2.71 8.11 6.80
CA ASP A 17 -3.49 9.01 7.68
C ASP A 17 -5.01 8.72 7.65
N GLY A 18 -5.43 7.67 6.94
CA GLY A 18 -6.84 7.35 6.68
C GLY A 18 -7.35 7.83 5.32
N ARG A 19 -6.58 8.63 4.57
CA ARG A 19 -6.95 9.14 3.23
C ARG A 19 -5.81 9.05 2.22
N VAL A 20 -4.57 9.24 2.65
CA VAL A 20 -3.39 9.27 1.79
C VAL A 20 -2.39 8.22 2.28
N LEU A 21 -2.00 7.32 1.38
CA LEU A 21 -0.88 6.41 1.58
C LEU A 21 0.39 7.05 1.01
N GLU A 22 1.37 7.27 1.88
CA GLU A 22 2.69 7.77 1.50
C GLU A 22 3.75 6.67 1.60
N ILE A 23 4.64 6.62 0.61
CA ILE A 23 5.72 5.64 0.53
C ILE A 23 7.06 6.36 0.38
N PHE A 24 7.91 6.18 1.39
CA PHE A 24 9.25 6.73 1.50
C PHE A 24 10.31 5.63 1.31
N GLY A 25 11.56 6.02 1.03
CA GLY A 25 12.69 5.08 0.90
C GLY A 25 13.35 5.07 -0.48
N GLY A 26 13.63 6.24 -1.03
CA GLY A 26 14.32 6.48 -2.29
C GLY A 26 14.52 7.99 -2.50
N SER A 27 14.87 8.43 -3.72
CA SER A 27 14.97 9.87 -4.05
C SER A 27 13.62 10.56 -4.27
N VAL A 28 12.52 9.80 -4.25
CA VAL A 28 11.16 10.27 -4.53
C VAL A 28 10.20 9.67 -3.49
N THR A 29 9.34 10.53 -2.95
CA THR A 29 8.18 10.15 -2.15
C THR A 29 6.97 10.01 -3.05
N TYR A 30 6.16 8.97 -2.82
CA TYR A 30 4.91 8.74 -3.55
C TYR A 30 3.74 8.87 -2.60
N SER A 31 2.71 9.61 -2.98
CA SER A 31 1.53 9.83 -2.16
C SER A 31 0.27 9.49 -2.98
N PHE A 32 -0.53 8.55 -2.49
CA PHE A 32 -1.71 8.04 -3.17
C PHE A 32 -2.97 8.31 -2.34
N HIS A 33 -3.91 9.07 -2.90
CA HIS A 33 -5.20 9.33 -2.23
C HIS A 33 -6.18 8.19 -2.48
N VAL A 34 -6.84 7.68 -1.44
CA VAL A 34 -7.75 6.50 -1.52
C VAL A 34 -8.85 6.67 -2.57
N CYS A 35 -9.40 7.88 -2.75
CA CYS A 35 -10.43 8.15 -3.77
C CYS A 35 -9.95 7.99 -5.23
N HIS A 36 -8.64 8.01 -5.47
CA HIS A 36 -8.05 7.93 -6.80
C HIS A 36 -6.97 6.86 -6.87
N MET A 37 -7.03 5.87 -5.97
CA MET A 37 -6.04 4.82 -5.86
C MET A 37 -6.66 3.48 -6.24
N HIS A 38 -6.05 2.82 -7.22
CA HIS A 38 -6.25 1.39 -7.42
C HIS A 38 -5.19 0.62 -6.62
N PHE A 39 -5.63 -0.36 -5.84
CA PHE A 39 -4.78 -1.13 -4.94
C PHE A 39 -5.04 -2.63 -5.13
N ARG A 40 -3.97 -3.41 -5.25
CA ARG A 40 -4.05 -4.86 -5.41
C ARG A 40 -2.93 -5.56 -4.67
N VAL A 41 -3.30 -6.59 -3.90
CA VAL A 41 -2.36 -7.51 -3.26
C VAL A 41 -2.54 -8.90 -3.86
N THR A 42 -1.45 -9.54 -4.28
CA THR A 42 -1.49 -10.95 -4.68
C THR A 42 -1.46 -11.86 -3.46
N GLY A 43 -2.03 -13.06 -3.58
CA GLY A 43 -1.78 -14.13 -2.62
C GLY A 43 -0.28 -14.48 -2.51
N PRO A 44 0.12 -15.16 -1.42
CA PRO A 44 1.50 -15.61 -1.25
C PRO A 44 1.89 -16.61 -2.34
N ASP A 45 3.09 -16.45 -2.91
CA ASP A 45 3.68 -17.42 -3.82
C ASP A 45 4.19 -18.67 -3.08
N ARG A 46 4.83 -19.60 -3.79
CA ARG A 46 5.41 -20.82 -3.20
C ARG A 46 6.48 -20.55 -2.13
N LYS A 47 7.00 -19.32 -2.06
CA LYS A 47 8.00 -18.86 -1.08
C LYS A 47 7.38 -17.92 -0.03
N GLY A 48 6.05 -17.79 0.01
CA GLY A 48 5.33 -16.90 0.91
C GLY A 48 5.45 -15.41 0.54
N ARG A 49 5.99 -15.08 -0.63
CA ARG A 49 6.13 -13.68 -1.08
C ARG A 49 4.83 -13.17 -1.66
N ARG A 50 4.53 -11.90 -1.45
CA ARG A 50 3.35 -11.23 -1.99
C ARG A 50 3.78 -10.03 -2.83
N SER A 51 3.00 -9.73 -3.86
CA SER A 51 3.18 -8.53 -4.66
C SER A 51 2.08 -7.53 -4.32
N VAL A 52 2.48 -6.29 -4.12
CA VAL A 52 1.58 -5.16 -3.84
C VAL A 52 1.71 -4.19 -5.00
N GLU A 53 0.59 -3.89 -5.62
CA GLU A 53 0.47 -2.96 -6.74
C GLU A 53 -0.43 -1.80 -6.34
N ILE A 54 0.06 -0.59 -6.61
CA ILE A 54 -0.59 0.68 -6.26
C ILE A 54 -0.49 1.61 -7.47
N CYS A 55 -1.64 2.11 -7.93
CA CYS A 55 -1.74 2.98 -9.09
C CYS A 55 -2.62 4.19 -8.77
N HIS A 56 -2.31 5.35 -9.35
CA HIS A 56 -3.31 6.42 -9.48
C HIS A 56 -4.27 6.12 -10.62
N GLY A 57 -5.55 6.45 -10.41
CA GLY A 57 -6.61 6.25 -11.40
C GLY A 57 -6.99 4.78 -11.56
N GLN A 58 -7.41 4.41 -12.78
CA GLN A 58 -7.76 3.04 -13.14
C GLN A 58 -6.52 2.24 -13.61
N PRO A 59 -6.49 0.91 -13.45
CA PRO A 59 -5.40 0.06 -13.95
C PRO A 59 -5.10 0.24 -15.44
N GLU A 60 -6.14 0.56 -16.23
CA GLU A 60 -6.07 0.71 -17.68
C GLU A 60 -5.55 2.09 -18.11
N GLU A 61 -5.45 3.05 -17.18
CA GLU A 61 -5.02 4.42 -17.45
C GLU A 61 -3.56 4.68 -17.06
N ARG A 62 -2.92 5.62 -17.78
CA ARG A 62 -1.51 5.98 -17.56
C ARG A 62 -1.39 6.89 -16.33
N GLY A 63 -1.23 6.29 -15.15
CA GLY A 63 -0.90 6.96 -13.89
C GLY A 63 0.47 6.57 -13.34
N ILE A 64 0.82 7.16 -12.18
CA ILE A 64 1.95 6.67 -11.37
C ILE A 64 1.57 5.28 -10.86
N ARG A 65 2.39 4.28 -11.21
CA ARG A 65 2.26 2.88 -10.79
C ARG A 65 3.47 2.44 -9.99
N ARG A 66 3.23 1.77 -8.86
CA ARG A 66 4.27 1.18 -8.01
C ARG A 66 3.94 -0.26 -7.71
N ILE A 67 4.91 -1.13 -7.97
CA ILE A 67 4.86 -2.54 -7.60
C ILE A 67 5.98 -2.79 -6.60
N GLY A 68 5.64 -3.43 -5.49
CA GLY A 68 6.57 -3.93 -4.48
C GLY A 68 6.41 -5.43 -4.31
N HIS A 69 7.51 -6.12 -4.06
CA HIS A 69 7.49 -7.54 -3.70
C HIS A 69 7.97 -7.66 -2.26
N HIS A 70 7.14 -8.27 -1.42
CA HIS A 70 7.37 -8.39 0.01
C HIS A 70 7.56 -9.86 0.37
N SER A 71 8.62 -10.14 1.11
CA SER A 71 8.86 -11.46 1.69
C SER A 71 7.84 -11.79 2.79
N ALA A 72 7.70 -13.07 3.13
CA ALA A 72 6.88 -13.49 4.27
C ALA A 72 7.30 -12.79 5.57
N ALA A 73 8.61 -12.63 5.79
CA ALA A 73 9.15 -11.95 6.97
C ALA A 73 8.79 -10.45 7.03
N GLU A 74 8.74 -9.76 5.90
CA GLU A 74 8.30 -8.35 5.85
C GLU A 74 6.79 -8.22 5.99
N TRP A 75 6.04 -9.23 5.55
CA TRP A 75 4.58 -9.24 5.59
C TRP A 75 4.04 -9.57 6.99
N ASP A 76 4.48 -10.70 7.54
CA ASP A 76 4.03 -11.27 8.82
C ASP A 76 4.88 -10.79 10.01
N GLY A 77 5.93 -10.00 9.74
CA GLY A 77 6.84 -9.49 10.74
C GLY A 77 6.26 -8.35 11.60
N PRO A 78 7.02 -7.90 12.61
CA PRO A 78 6.58 -6.86 13.55
C PRO A 78 6.47 -5.47 12.91
N THR A 79 6.78 -5.34 11.62
CA THR A 79 6.81 -4.06 10.92
C THR A 79 5.41 -3.52 10.59
N GLY A 80 4.36 -4.32 10.78
CA GLY A 80 2.96 -3.89 10.66
C GLY A 80 2.49 -3.71 9.21
N LEU A 81 3.25 -4.19 8.22
CA LEU A 81 2.94 -3.99 6.80
C LEU A 81 1.56 -4.55 6.43
N ALA A 82 1.27 -5.80 6.81
CA ALA A 82 -0.02 -6.43 6.51
C ALA A 82 -1.19 -5.60 7.05
N ARG A 83 -1.13 -5.22 8.34
CA ARG A 83 -2.16 -4.40 8.99
C ARG A 83 -2.34 -3.03 8.33
N LEU A 84 -1.25 -2.37 7.95
CA LEU A 84 -1.34 -1.08 7.26
C LEU A 84 -2.05 -1.25 5.92
N LEU A 85 -1.67 -2.24 5.12
CA LEU A 85 -2.27 -2.49 3.81
C LEU A 85 -3.74 -2.94 3.91
N GLU A 86 -4.11 -3.70 4.93
CA GLU A 86 -5.52 -4.04 5.24
C GLU A 86 -6.33 -2.78 5.56
N THR A 87 -5.77 -1.87 6.36
CA THR A 87 -6.43 -0.60 6.69
C THR A 87 -6.60 0.29 5.46
N VAL A 88 -5.58 0.32 4.59
CA VAL A 88 -5.64 1.04 3.30
C VAL A 88 -6.75 0.47 2.42
N GLN A 89 -6.84 -0.85 2.26
CA GLN A 89 -7.91 -1.49 1.49
C GLN A 89 -9.29 -1.15 2.07
N ALA A 90 -9.47 -1.27 3.38
CA ALA A 90 -10.73 -0.93 4.04
C ALA A 90 -11.12 0.54 3.83
N ALA A 91 -10.14 1.46 3.80
CA ALA A 91 -10.38 2.86 3.52
C ALA A 91 -10.81 3.08 2.06
N ILE A 92 -10.19 2.40 1.09
CA ILE A 92 -10.61 2.42 -0.32
C ILE A 92 -12.05 1.91 -0.44
N ASP A 93 -12.36 0.78 0.18
CA ASP A 93 -13.69 0.15 0.11
C ASP A 93 -14.78 1.01 0.78
N SER A 94 -14.37 1.92 1.68
CA SER A 94 -15.28 2.89 2.32
C SER A 94 -15.56 4.14 1.48
N VAL A 95 -14.80 4.35 0.39
CA VAL A 95 -15.05 5.46 -0.53
C VAL A 95 -16.31 5.11 -1.34
N PRO A 96 -17.36 5.97 -1.33
CA PRO A 96 -18.54 5.75 -2.16
C PRO A 96 -18.13 5.65 -3.64
N GLU A 97 -18.74 4.71 -4.38
CA GLU A 97 -18.58 4.63 -5.84
C GLU A 97 -18.89 6.00 -6.46
N GLN A 98 -17.93 6.56 -7.20
CA GLN A 98 -18.07 7.86 -7.87
C GLN A 98 -18.80 7.74 -9.21
#